data_AF-A0A844CB51-F1
#
_entry.id   AF-A0A844CB51-F1
#
_cell.length_a   1.000
_cell.length_b   1.000
_cell.length_c   1.000
_cell.angle_alpha   90.00
_cell.angle_beta   90.00
_cell.angle_gamma   90.00
#
_symmetry.space_group_name_H-M   'P 1'
#
loop_
_entity.id
_entity.type
_entity.pdbx_description
1 polymer ?
#
loop_
_entity_poly.entity_id
_entity_poly.type
_entity_poly.pdbx_seq_one_letter_code
_entity_poly.pdbx_strand_id
1 'polypeptide(L)'
;MPPVQAYPADNFFTANNQVAPQESDATFIRGLTEGMTVASTNNKCIDNFNLLKEEKSGQFEKYSEEYTKITDGYAFLNANKNIMDDSAKRIYIMELKMKIETLCAKIQYSSFILVNEKRKSFSDI
;
A
#
# COMPACT_ATOMS: atom_id res chain seq x y z
N MET A 1 28.65 -20.25 7.00
CA MET A 1 27.71 -19.43 6.22
C MET A 1 26.82 -20.37 5.43
N PRO A 2 25.49 -20.33 5.59
CA PRO A 2 24.62 -21.09 4.69
C PRO A 2 24.55 -20.42 3.31
N PRO A 3 24.37 -21.18 2.22
CA PRO A 3 24.39 -20.64 0.86
C PRO A 3 23.09 -19.88 0.55
N VAL A 4 23.22 -18.76 -0.18
CA VAL A 4 22.11 -17.96 -0.70
C VAL A 4 21.51 -18.71 -1.90
N GLN A 5 20.27 -19.18 -1.77
CA GLN A 5 19.53 -19.75 -2.91
C GLN A 5 19.03 -18.61 -3.80
N ALA A 6 19.40 -18.66 -5.08
CA ALA A 6 18.90 -17.75 -6.11
C ALA A 6 17.46 -18.15 -6.49
N TYR A 7 16.52 -17.22 -6.37
CA TYR A 7 15.15 -17.40 -6.85
C TYR A 7 15.09 -17.20 -8.37
N PRO A 8 14.40 -18.09 -9.14
CA PRO A 8 14.29 -17.96 -10.59
C PRO A 8 13.38 -16.78 -10.99
N ALA A 9 13.81 -16.02 -12.01
CA ALA A 9 13.19 -14.78 -12.49
C ALA A 9 11.85 -14.97 -13.21
N ASP A 10 11.42 -16.22 -13.39
CA ASP A 10 10.38 -16.59 -14.36
C ASP A 10 8.96 -16.56 -13.77
N ASN A 11 8.83 -16.40 -12.45
CA ASN A 11 7.53 -16.35 -11.75
C ASN A 11 6.88 -14.95 -11.72
N PHE A 12 7.55 -13.90 -12.22
CA PHE A 12 7.05 -12.53 -12.14
C PHE A 12 6.00 -12.20 -13.22
N PHE A 13 6.03 -12.89 -14.37
CA PHE A 13 5.22 -12.52 -15.53
C PHE A 13 3.80 -13.12 -15.52
N THR A 14 3.57 -14.25 -14.85
CA THR A 14 2.26 -14.95 -14.90
C THR A 14 1.22 -14.37 -13.93
N ALA A 15 1.61 -13.51 -12.98
CA ALA A 15 0.70 -12.83 -12.06
C ALA A 15 0.05 -11.57 -12.66
N ASN A 16 0.43 -11.16 -13.88
CA ASN A 16 0.11 -9.84 -14.45
C ASN A 16 -1.16 -9.79 -15.33
N ASN A 17 -1.95 -10.86 -15.44
CA ASN A 17 -3.17 -10.90 -16.26
C ASN A 17 -4.49 -10.65 -15.50
N GLN A 18 -4.47 -10.32 -14.20
CA GLN A 18 -5.71 -10.22 -13.40
C GLN A 18 -5.93 -8.91 -12.62
N VAL A 19 -5.19 -7.83 -12.87
CA VAL A 19 -5.36 -6.60 -12.07
C VAL A 19 -5.88 -5.45 -12.92
N ALA A 20 -7.11 -5.62 -13.42
CA ALA A 20 -8.00 -4.47 -13.57
C ALA A 20 -8.38 -3.98 -12.15
N PRO A 21 -8.51 -2.67 -11.90
CA PRO A 21 -8.96 -2.16 -10.61
C PRO A 21 -10.29 -2.83 -10.26
N GLN A 22 -10.35 -3.52 -9.12
CA GLN A 22 -11.60 -4.14 -8.67
C GLN A 22 -12.43 -3.08 -7.94
N GLU A 23 -13.76 -3.18 -7.97
CA GLU A 23 -14.70 -2.23 -7.33
C GLU A 23 -14.43 -2.01 -5.83
N SER A 24 -13.69 -2.92 -5.18
CA SER A 24 -13.17 -2.77 -3.82
C SER A 24 -12.27 -1.56 -3.64
N ASP A 25 -11.51 -1.19 -4.66
CA ASP A 25 -10.56 -0.08 -4.63
C ASP A 25 -11.30 1.27 -4.62
N ALA A 26 -12.47 1.38 -5.28
CA ALA A 26 -13.28 2.60 -5.27
C ALA A 26 -14.00 2.82 -3.92
N THR A 27 -14.49 1.75 -3.30
CA THR A 27 -15.08 1.79 -1.95
C THR A 27 -14.04 2.19 -0.90
N PHE A 28 -12.80 1.72 -1.10
CA PHE A 28 -11.60 2.06 -0.33
C PHE A 28 -11.21 3.54 -0.41
N ILE A 29 -11.30 4.19 -1.59
CA ILE A 29 -11.05 5.64 -1.75
C ILE A 29 -12.06 6.49 -0.96
N ARG A 30 -13.31 6.04 -0.84
CA ARG A 30 -14.37 6.79 -0.14
C ARG A 30 -14.27 6.73 1.39
N GLY A 31 -13.88 5.57 1.94
CA GLY A 31 -13.76 5.41 3.40
C GLY A 31 -12.63 6.24 4.04
N LEU A 32 -11.55 6.48 3.29
CA LEU A 32 -10.37 7.22 3.79
C LEU A 32 -10.56 8.74 3.78
N THR A 33 -11.35 9.27 2.84
CA THR A 33 -11.62 10.72 2.70
C THR A 33 -12.65 11.23 3.71
N GLU A 34 -13.54 10.37 4.20
CA GLU A 34 -14.62 10.73 5.15
C GLU A 34 -14.24 10.50 6.62
N GLY A 35 -12.97 10.16 6.91
CA GLY A 35 -12.49 10.00 8.29
C GLY A 35 -13.04 8.77 9.02
N MET A 36 -13.75 7.87 8.33
CA MET A 36 -14.33 6.66 8.93
C MET A 36 -13.24 5.68 9.38
N THR A 37 -13.37 5.15 10.59
CA THR A 37 -12.65 3.96 11.04
C THR A 37 -13.17 2.78 10.21
N VAL A 38 -12.38 2.31 9.26
CA VAL A 38 -12.72 1.11 8.49
C VAL A 38 -12.45 -0.08 9.40
N ALA A 39 -13.47 -0.92 9.67
CA ALA A 39 -13.28 -2.20 10.35
C ALA A 39 -12.17 -3.02 9.67
N SER A 40 -11.51 -3.93 10.40
CA SER A 40 -10.44 -4.79 9.83
C SER A 40 -10.87 -5.30 8.47
N THR A 41 -10.11 -4.87 7.48
CA THR A 41 -10.30 -5.22 6.10
C THR A 41 -9.55 -6.52 5.85
N ASN A 42 -9.93 -7.31 4.85
CA ASN A 42 -9.08 -8.41 4.39
C ASN A 42 -7.75 -7.91 3.75
N ASN A 43 -7.37 -6.64 3.95
CA ASN A 43 -6.16 -6.00 3.45
C ASN A 43 -5.27 -5.53 4.61
N LYS A 44 -4.21 -6.31 4.88
CA LYS A 44 -3.24 -6.03 5.95
C LYS A 44 -2.58 -4.64 5.85
N CYS A 45 -2.40 -4.10 4.66
CA CYS A 45 -1.83 -2.76 4.51
C CYS A 45 -2.75 -1.71 5.13
N ILE A 46 -4.06 -1.85 4.94
CA ILE A 46 -5.06 -0.90 5.43
C ILE A 46 -5.24 -1.03 6.93
N ASP A 47 -5.29 -2.26 7.42
CA ASP A 47 -5.37 -2.51 8.86
C ASP A 47 -4.16 -1.93 9.59
N ASN A 48 -2.95 -2.12 9.05
CA ASN A 48 -1.75 -1.53 9.60
C ASN A 48 -1.76 0.00 9.51
N PHE A 49 -2.27 0.58 8.42
CA PHE A 49 -2.38 2.02 8.27
C PHE A 49 -3.40 2.63 9.25
N ASN A 50 -4.55 1.98 9.44
CA ASN A 50 -5.56 2.36 10.42
C ASN A 50 -5.01 2.27 11.85
N LEU A 51 -4.21 1.24 12.15
CA LEU A 51 -3.51 1.18 13.44
C LEU A 51 -2.62 2.40 13.65
N LEU A 52 -1.82 2.82 12.65
CA LEU A 52 -0.99 4.02 12.78
C LEU A 52 -1.83 5.29 13.00
N LYS A 53 -3.01 5.38 12.38
CA LYS A 53 -3.99 6.47 12.58
C LYS A 53 -4.52 6.49 14.01
N GLU A 54 -5.06 5.37 14.46
CA GLU A 54 -5.69 5.21 15.78
C GLU A 54 -4.70 5.49 16.90
N GLU A 55 -3.46 5.06 16.70
CA GLU A 55 -2.36 5.24 17.66
C GLU A 55 -1.66 6.59 17.54
N LYS A 56 -2.17 7.49 16.68
CA LYS A 56 -1.60 8.83 16.43
C LYS A 56 -0.10 8.78 16.16
N SER A 57 0.34 7.74 15.44
CA SER A 57 1.74 7.57 15.09
C SER A 57 2.22 8.79 14.30
N GLY A 58 3.42 9.31 14.63
CA GLY A 58 4.03 10.40 13.86
C GLY A 58 4.28 10.05 12.39
N GLN A 59 4.23 8.77 12.03
CA GLN A 59 4.38 8.29 10.66
C GLN A 59 3.08 8.38 9.83
N PHE A 60 1.92 8.51 10.50
CA PHE A 60 0.61 8.46 9.83
C PHE A 60 0.45 9.57 8.79
N GLU A 61 0.75 10.82 9.14
CA GLU A 61 0.60 11.98 8.24
C GLU A 61 1.45 11.81 6.98
N LYS A 62 2.73 11.43 7.15
CA LYS A 62 3.64 11.16 6.05
C LYS A 62 3.11 10.08 5.09
N TYR A 63 2.62 8.97 5.64
CA TYR A 63 2.09 7.88 4.83
C TYR A 63 0.76 8.25 4.17
N SER A 64 -0.06 9.08 4.81
CA SER A 64 -1.27 9.64 4.21
C SER A 64 -0.93 10.50 2.98
N GLU A 65 0.08 11.36 3.07
CA GLU A 65 0.51 12.16 1.92
C GLU A 65 1.09 11.30 0.78
N GLU A 66 1.93 10.31 1.10
CA GLU A 66 2.46 9.37 0.11
C GLU A 66 1.31 8.62 -0.59
N TYR A 67 0.31 8.18 0.19
CA TYR A 67 -0.88 7.51 -0.31
C TYR A 67 -1.71 8.41 -1.24
N THR A 68 -1.99 9.66 -0.85
CA THR A 68 -2.73 10.63 -1.68
C THR A 68 -2.04 10.86 -3.03
N LYS A 69 -0.72 11.01 -3.05
CA LYS A 69 0.04 11.18 -4.31
C LYS A 69 -0.09 9.98 -5.23
N ILE A 70 -0.15 8.77 -4.68
CA ILE A 70 -0.34 7.55 -5.46
C ILE A 70 -1.76 7.49 -6.03
N THR A 71 -2.77 7.82 -5.23
CA THR A 71 -4.17 7.82 -5.68
C THR A 71 -4.42 8.87 -6.77
N ASP A 72 -3.82 10.05 -6.64
CA ASP A 72 -3.86 11.09 -7.67
C ASP A 72 -3.21 10.59 -8.98
N GLY A 73 -2.12 9.84 -8.86
CA GLY A 73 -1.46 9.20 -10.00
C GLY A 73 -2.36 8.19 -10.73
N TYR A 74 -3.09 7.37 -9.99
CA TYR A 74 -4.09 6.46 -10.57
C TYR A 74 -5.28 7.21 -11.19
N ALA A 75 -5.74 8.30 -10.58
CA ALA A 75 -6.79 9.14 -11.15
C ALA A 75 -6.35 9.75 -12.49
N PHE A 76 -5.12 10.28 -12.56
CA PHE A 76 -4.52 10.76 -13.80
C PHE A 76 -4.44 9.66 -14.86
N LEU A 77 -3.92 8.47 -14.50
CA LEU A 77 -3.87 7.33 -15.41
C LEU A 77 -5.28 7.01 -15.95
N ASN A 78 -6.29 6.90 -15.08
CA ASN A 78 -7.63 6.51 -15.52
C ASN A 78 -8.28 7.53 -16.45
N ALA A 79 -8.05 8.83 -16.19
CA ALA A 79 -8.54 9.91 -17.05
C ALA A 79 -7.85 9.94 -18.43
N ASN A 80 -6.59 9.50 -18.52
CA ASN A 80 -5.76 9.71 -19.71
C ASN A 80 -5.32 8.42 -20.44
N LYS A 81 -5.58 7.23 -19.88
CA LYS A 81 -5.08 5.94 -20.41
C LYS A 81 -5.38 5.66 -21.89
N ASN A 82 -6.42 6.27 -22.44
CA ASN A 82 -6.83 6.07 -23.84
C ASN A 82 -5.99 6.89 -24.84
N ILE A 83 -5.30 7.95 -24.37
CA ILE A 83 -4.44 8.81 -25.20
C ILE A 83 -2.95 8.59 -24.93
N MET A 84 -2.61 7.79 -23.93
CA MET A 84 -1.23 7.44 -23.60
C MET A 84 -0.68 6.39 -24.58
N ASP A 85 0.59 6.57 -24.98
CA ASP A 85 1.36 5.51 -25.62
C ASP A 85 1.34 4.22 -24.76
N ASP A 86 1.27 3.06 -25.42
CA ASP A 86 1.10 1.77 -24.73
C ASP A 86 2.29 1.44 -23.82
N SER A 87 3.51 1.77 -24.22
CA SER A 87 4.70 1.54 -23.40
C SER A 87 4.73 2.49 -22.20
N ALA A 88 4.43 3.77 -22.44
CA ALA A 88 4.34 4.77 -21.39
C ALA A 88 3.27 4.41 -20.34
N LYS A 89 2.08 3.99 -20.79
CA LYS A 89 0.98 3.51 -19.94
C LYS A 89 1.41 2.32 -19.08
N ARG A 90 2.07 1.32 -19.68
CA ARG A 90 2.56 0.14 -18.94
C ARG A 90 3.59 0.53 -17.88
N ILE A 91 4.56 1.36 -18.24
CA ILE A 91 5.59 1.83 -17.29
C ILE A 91 4.96 2.60 -16.14
N TYR A 92 4.01 3.49 -16.43
CA TYR A 92 3.35 4.27 -15.40
C TYR A 92 2.49 3.41 -14.45
N ILE A 93 1.80 2.40 -14.99
CA ILE A 93 1.10 1.39 -14.16
C ILE A 93 2.07 0.66 -13.23
N MET A 94 3.21 0.20 -13.76
CA MET A 94 4.23 -0.48 -12.96
C MET A 94 4.79 0.43 -11.87
N GLU A 95 5.05 1.71 -12.19
CA GLU A 95 5.54 2.69 -11.23
C GLU A 95 4.54 2.91 -10.07
N LEU A 96 3.26 3.14 -10.38
CA LEU A 96 2.22 3.31 -9.37
C LEU A 96 2.05 2.06 -8.50
N LYS A 97 2.13 0.87 -9.11
CA LYS A 97 2.09 -0.41 -8.39
C LYS A 97 3.28 -0.56 -7.42
N MET A 98 4.49 -0.30 -7.89
CA MET A 98 5.67 -0.36 -7.02
C MET A 98 5.59 0.65 -5.87
N LYS A 99 5.07 1.86 -6.13
CA LYS A 99 4.89 2.89 -5.10
C LYS A 99 3.92 2.42 -4.01
N ILE A 100 2.75 1.86 -4.36
CA ILE A 100 1.79 1.40 -3.37
C ILE A 100 2.32 0.19 -2.58
N GLU A 101 2.96 -0.77 -3.25
CA GLU A 101 3.57 -1.94 -2.58
C GLU A 101 4.67 -1.51 -1.59
N THR A 102 5.51 -0.56 -2.01
CA THR A 102 6.57 0.01 -1.16
C THR A 102 5.98 0.75 0.04
N LEU A 103 4.93 1.55 -0.17
CA LEU A 103 4.25 2.24 0.91
C LEU A 103 3.64 1.24 1.92
N CYS A 104 3.01 0.19 1.44
CA CYS A 104 2.45 -0.86 2.29
C CYS A 104 3.53 -1.59 3.11
N ALA A 105 4.70 -1.86 2.53
CA ALA A 105 5.82 -2.44 3.27
C ALA A 105 6.33 -1.49 4.38
N LYS A 106 6.44 -0.18 4.09
CA LYS A 106 6.81 0.83 5.11
C LYS A 106 5.78 0.88 6.25
N ILE A 107 4.48 0.92 5.91
CA ILE A 107 3.39 0.93 6.87
C ILE A 107 3.46 -0.32 7.76
N GLN A 108 3.58 -1.51 7.17
CA GLN A 108 3.69 -2.77 7.91
C GLN A 108 4.88 -2.76 8.88
N TYR A 109 6.04 -2.25 8.44
CA TYR A 109 7.21 -2.14 9.30
C TYR A 109 6.96 -1.18 10.47
N SER A 110 6.43 0.01 10.22
CA SER A 110 6.11 0.97 11.30
C SER A 110 5.09 0.44 12.29
N SER A 111 4.05 -0.26 11.81
CA SER A 111 3.06 -0.90 12.67
C SER A 111 3.67 -1.99 13.54
N PHE A 112 4.59 -2.80 13.00
CA PHE A 112 5.33 -3.80 13.77
C PHE A 112 6.19 -3.15 14.88
N ILE A 113 6.87 -2.04 14.59
CA ILE A 113 7.63 -1.29 15.61
C ILE A 113 6.70 -0.80 16.72
N LEU A 114 5.60 -0.15 16.36
CA LEU A 114 4.62 0.40 17.30
C LEU A 114 4.06 -0.68 18.24
N VAL A 115 3.61 -1.81 17.68
CA VAL A 115 3.07 -2.93 18.47
C VAL A 115 4.12 -3.51 19.42
N ASN A 116 5.39 -3.62 18.97
CA ASN A 116 6.46 -4.14 19.81
C ASN A 116 6.83 -3.19 20.95
N GLU A 117 6.87 -1.89 20.70
CA GLU A 117 7.13 -0.89 21.73
C GLU A 117 6.06 -0.92 22.82
N LYS A 118 4.78 -0.98 22.41
CA LYS A 118 3.66 -1.17 23.36
C LYS A 118 3.78 -2.46 24.14
N ARG A 119 4.07 -3.58 23.47
CA ARG A 119 4.23 -4.88 24.13
C ARG A 119 5.32 -4.84 25.21
N LYS A 120 6.45 -4.16 24.95
CA LYS A 120 7.51 -3.97 25.95
C LYS A 120 7.02 -3.14 27.13
N SER A 121 6.33 -2.02 26.88
CA SER A 121 5.80 -1.19 27.97
C SER A 121 4.83 -1.91 28.90
N PHE A 122 4.12 -2.94 28.41
CA PHE A 122 3.26 -3.78 29.25
C PHE A 122 4.00 -4.92 29.96
N SER A 123 5.16 -5.34 29.45
CA SER A 123 5.98 -6.40 30.06
C SER A 123 6.88 -5.88 31.18
N ASP A 124 7.12 -4.57 31.22
CA ASP A 124 7.96 -3.90 32.21
C ASP A 124 7.16 -3.39 33.44
N ILE A 125 5.85 -3.71 33.51
CA ILE A 125 4.92 -3.47 34.62
C ILE A 125 4.60 -4.79 35.31
#